data_AF-A0A954PGT5-F1
#
_entry.id   AF-A0A954PGT5-F1
#
_cell.length_a   1.000
_cell.length_b   1.000
_cell.length_c   1.000
_cell.angle_alpha   90.00
_cell.angle_beta   90.00
_cell.angle_gamma   90.00
#
_symmetry.space_group_name_H-M   'P 1'
#
loop_
_entity.id
_entity.type
_entity.pdbx_description
1 polymer ?
#
loop_
_entity_poly.entity_id
_entity_poly.type
_entity_poly.pdbx_seq_one_letter_code
_entity_poly.pdbx_strand_id
1 'polypeptide(L)'
;MTTIRVLKQPWSTLIAERAARGHPPLFFILQKAILGDATHSDTTYRVISVLFGAASLVVLYLYLSCHVKTLQTWLVMLPFLASCSQLLVVQMARSYALYQFLVLSSLYLMTCGNRNKISPHIALFLLASLATLTHSSSLLTLSTLVATVVLCYPQRWTLAVATTAGFVPYMSFSSFFRDQAKFSEHTALAPPLETI
;
A
#
# COMPACT_ATOMS: atom_id res chain seq x y z
N MET A 1 -12.60 -15.40 7.62
CA MET A 1 -13.48 -14.22 7.76
C MET A 1 -13.58 -13.54 6.40
N THR A 2 -14.79 -13.43 5.82
CA THR A 2 -14.98 -12.82 4.49
C THR A 2 -14.80 -11.31 4.55
N THR A 3 -14.26 -10.70 3.48
CA THR A 3 -14.03 -9.25 3.37
C THR A 3 -15.28 -8.44 3.69
N ILE A 4 -16.46 -8.96 3.31
CA ILE A 4 -17.77 -8.39 3.60
C ILE A 4 -17.99 -8.16 5.10
N ARG A 5 -17.67 -9.13 5.96
CA ARG A 5 -17.93 -9.03 7.40
C ARG A 5 -17.13 -7.90 8.04
N VAL A 6 -15.91 -7.68 7.58
CA VAL A 6 -15.04 -6.62 8.11
C VAL A 6 -15.55 -5.24 7.70
N LEU A 7 -16.00 -5.09 6.46
CA LEU A 7 -16.43 -3.78 5.94
C LEU A 7 -17.75 -3.29 6.54
N LYS A 8 -18.60 -4.21 7.03
CA LYS A 8 -19.84 -3.87 7.74
C LYS A 8 -19.63 -3.37 9.17
N GLN A 9 -18.44 -3.56 9.75
CA GLN A 9 -18.16 -3.09 11.10
C GLN A 9 -18.08 -1.56 11.17
N PRO A 10 -18.32 -0.94 12.33
CA PRO A 10 -18.02 0.47 12.57
C PRO A 10 -16.55 0.81 12.24
N TRP A 11 -16.29 2.06 11.84
CA TRP A 11 -14.96 2.52 11.48
C TRP A 11 -13.90 2.26 12.56
N SER A 12 -14.24 2.54 13.82
CA SER A 12 -13.36 2.32 14.98
C SER A 12 -12.99 0.84 15.12
N THR A 13 -13.98 -0.05 15.04
CA THR A 13 -13.79 -1.50 15.15
C THR A 13 -12.95 -2.04 14.00
N LEU A 14 -13.21 -1.60 12.76
CA LEU A 14 -12.45 -2.01 11.59
C LEU A 14 -10.97 -1.64 11.72
N ILE A 15 -10.68 -0.40 12.13
CA ILE A 15 -9.30 0.07 12.29
C ILE A 15 -8.61 -0.68 13.43
N ALA A 16 -9.27 -0.81 14.58
CA ALA A 16 -8.72 -1.50 15.74
C ALA A 16 -8.44 -2.98 15.47
N GLU A 17 -9.38 -3.72 14.86
CA GLU A 17 -9.20 -5.14 14.55
C GLU A 17 -8.07 -5.37 13.55
N ARG A 18 -7.93 -4.51 12.54
CA ARG A 18 -6.84 -4.62 11.56
C ARG A 18 -5.49 -4.31 12.17
N ALA A 19 -5.42 -3.26 12.98
CA ALA A 19 -4.19 -2.89 13.65
C ALA A 19 -3.74 -3.95 14.67
N ALA A 20 -4.68 -4.54 15.42
CA ALA A 20 -4.41 -5.65 16.35
C ALA A 20 -3.81 -6.88 15.64
N ARG A 21 -4.18 -7.12 14.37
CA ARG A 21 -3.61 -8.20 13.55
C ARG A 21 -2.32 -7.81 12.82
N GLY A 22 -1.75 -6.64 13.12
CA GLY A 22 -0.54 -6.14 12.46
C GLY A 22 -0.73 -5.83 10.98
N HIS A 23 -1.98 -5.63 10.53
CA HIS A 23 -2.28 -5.29 9.14
C HIS A 23 -2.60 -3.79 9.01
N PRO A 24 -1.86 -3.06 8.16
CA PRO A 24 -2.18 -1.66 7.90
C PRO A 24 -3.58 -1.50 7.29
N PRO A 25 -4.40 -0.54 7.77
CA PRO A 25 -5.83 -0.51 7.48
C PRO A 25 -6.19 0.23 6.19
N LEU A 26 -5.24 0.87 5.51
CA LEU A 26 -5.54 1.84 4.44
C LEU A 26 -6.41 1.24 3.32
N PHE A 27 -6.11 0.03 2.88
CA PHE A 27 -6.90 -0.62 1.83
C PHE A 27 -8.37 -0.82 2.24
N PHE A 28 -8.62 -1.23 3.48
CA PHE A 28 -9.98 -1.45 3.98
C PHE A 28 -10.71 -0.13 4.24
N ILE A 29 -9.99 0.90 4.70
CA ILE A 29 -10.52 2.26 4.83
C ILE A 29 -10.96 2.78 3.47
N LEU A 30 -10.09 2.66 2.46
CA LEU A 30 -10.39 3.08 1.09
C LEU A 30 -11.57 2.30 0.51
N GLN A 31 -11.59 0.99 0.74
CA GLN A 31 -12.67 0.12 0.28
C GLN A 31 -14.02 0.49 0.91
N LYS A 32 -14.06 0.73 2.22
CA LYS A 32 -15.28 1.18 2.92
C LYS A 32 -15.69 2.60 2.49
N ALA A 33 -14.74 3.50 2.27
CA ALA A 33 -15.02 4.87 1.84
C ALA A 33 -15.64 4.93 0.43
N ILE A 34 -15.15 4.10 -0.50
CA ILE A 34 -15.62 4.10 -1.90
C ILE A 34 -16.93 3.32 -2.05
N LEU A 35 -17.02 2.14 -1.42
CA LEU A 35 -18.16 1.24 -1.63
C LEU A 35 -19.31 1.51 -0.64
N GLY A 36 -19.04 2.23 0.45
CA GLY A 36 -20.00 2.53 1.50
C GLY A 36 -20.65 1.27 2.08
N ASP A 37 -21.90 1.42 2.51
CA ASP A 37 -22.75 0.30 2.96
C ASP A 37 -23.56 -0.33 1.81
N ALA A 38 -23.44 0.21 0.60
CA ALA A 38 -24.37 0.00 -0.50
C ALA A 38 -24.21 -1.34 -1.25
N THR A 39 -23.19 -2.16 -0.94
CA THR A 39 -22.85 -3.32 -1.78
C THR A 39 -22.69 -4.63 -1.03
N HIS A 40 -23.37 -5.67 -1.54
CA HIS A 40 -23.46 -6.99 -0.91
C HIS A 40 -22.79 -8.11 -1.72
N SER A 41 -22.20 -7.81 -2.88
CA SER A 41 -21.57 -8.84 -3.73
C SER A 41 -20.06 -8.87 -3.55
N ASP A 42 -19.49 -10.09 -3.46
CA ASP A 42 -18.03 -10.30 -3.43
C ASP A 42 -17.34 -9.70 -4.67
N THR A 43 -18.03 -9.64 -5.81
CA THR A 43 -17.53 -9.08 -7.06
C THR A 43 -17.29 -7.58 -6.95
N THR A 44 -18.20 -6.84 -6.32
CA THR A 44 -18.05 -5.38 -6.14
C THR A 44 -16.79 -5.04 -5.35
N TYR A 45 -16.47 -5.82 -4.32
CA TYR A 45 -15.27 -5.60 -3.52
C TYR A 45 -13.96 -5.79 -4.30
N ARG A 46 -13.99 -6.56 -5.40
CA ARG A 46 -12.82 -6.78 -6.28
C ARG A 46 -12.58 -5.62 -7.24
N VAL A 47 -13.57 -4.77 -7.50
CA VAL A 47 -13.46 -3.66 -8.47
C VAL A 47 -12.28 -2.75 -8.12
N ILE A 48 -12.07 -2.45 -6.84
CA ILE A 48 -10.95 -1.61 -6.40
C ILE A 48 -9.60 -2.26 -6.72
N SER A 49 -9.46 -3.55 -6.46
CA SER A 49 -8.25 -4.30 -6.79
C SER A 49 -8.02 -4.35 -8.32
N VAL A 50 -9.09 -4.47 -9.12
CA VAL A 50 -9.05 -4.39 -10.58
C VAL A 50 -8.58 -3.02 -11.07
N LEU A 51 -9.13 -1.95 -10.52
CA LEU A 51 -8.74 -0.59 -10.89
C LEU A 51 -7.27 -0.30 -10.56
N PHE A 52 -6.80 -0.65 -9.37
CA PHE A 52 -5.40 -0.45 -9.01
C PHE A 52 -4.46 -1.41 -9.76
N GLY A 53 -4.89 -2.64 -10.05
CA GLY A 53 -4.14 -3.56 -10.90
C GLY A 53 -3.96 -2.99 -12.31
N ALA A 54 -5.03 -2.47 -12.92
CA ALA A 54 -4.97 -1.79 -14.22
C ALA A 54 -4.09 -0.54 -14.16
N ALA A 55 -4.26 0.32 -13.14
CA ALA A 55 -3.43 1.50 -12.95
C ALA A 55 -1.93 1.15 -12.79
N SER A 56 -1.62 0.05 -12.09
CA SER A 56 -0.23 -0.41 -11.93
C SER A 56 0.43 -0.77 -13.27
N LEU A 57 -0.34 -1.30 -14.22
CA LEU A 57 0.12 -1.64 -15.56
C LEU A 57 0.40 -0.41 -16.41
N VAL A 58 -0.45 0.62 -16.29
CA VAL A 58 -0.20 1.93 -16.92
C VAL A 58 1.10 2.53 -16.41
N VAL A 59 1.31 2.52 -15.09
CA VAL A 59 2.55 3.04 -14.48
C VAL A 59 3.78 2.24 -14.91
N LEU A 60 3.68 0.91 -14.96
CA LEU A 60 4.77 0.05 -15.43
C LEU A 60 5.12 0.35 -16.90
N TYR A 61 4.11 0.54 -17.75
CA TYR A 61 4.30 0.94 -19.14
C TYR A 61 5.03 2.29 -19.25
N LEU A 62 4.62 3.29 -18.45
CA LEU A 62 5.26 4.60 -18.42
C LEU A 62 6.73 4.50 -17.97
N TYR A 63 7.00 3.72 -16.92
CA TYR A 63 8.36 3.46 -16.45
C TYR A 63 9.23 2.81 -17.54
N LEU A 64 8.75 1.74 -18.16
CA LEU A 64 9.49 1.06 -19.23
C LEU A 64 9.74 1.99 -20.43
N SER A 65 8.75 2.82 -20.78
CA SER A 65 8.86 3.77 -21.90
C SER A 65 9.94 4.85 -21.68
N CYS A 66 10.37 5.08 -20.44
CA CYS A 66 11.48 5.98 -20.14
C CYS A 66 12.86 5.34 -20.31
N HIS A 67 12.95 4.01 -20.37
CA HIS A 67 14.22 3.27 -20.32
C HIS A 67 14.48 2.38 -21.53
N VAL A 68 13.45 1.91 -22.21
CA VAL A 68 13.57 0.97 -23.34
C VAL A 68 12.70 1.40 -24.52
N LYS A 69 12.98 0.81 -25.70
CA LYS A 69 12.19 1.05 -26.91
C LYS A 69 10.81 0.41 -26.79
N THR A 70 9.81 0.98 -27.47
CA THR A 70 8.40 0.55 -27.42
C THR A 70 8.20 -0.95 -27.62
N LEU A 71 8.90 -1.57 -28.58
CA LEU A 71 8.79 -3.01 -28.81
C LEU A 71 9.24 -3.83 -27.59
N GLN A 72 10.34 -3.44 -26.95
CA GLN A 72 10.86 -4.12 -25.76
C GLN A 72 9.92 -3.92 -24.56
N THR A 73 9.30 -2.74 -24.43
CA THR A 73 8.26 -2.50 -23.43
C THR A 73 7.14 -3.53 -23.53
N TRP A 74 6.62 -3.76 -24.73
CA TRP A 74 5.55 -4.75 -24.95
C TRP A 74 6.00 -6.19 -24.67
N LEU A 75 7.24 -6.54 -25.04
CA LEU A 75 7.81 -7.85 -24.75
C LEU A 75 7.94 -8.15 -23.25
N VAL A 76 8.11 -7.12 -22.41
CA VAL A 76 8.12 -7.27 -20.94
C VAL A 76 6.71 -7.23 -20.36
N MET A 77 5.85 -6.34 -20.87
CA MET A 77 4.47 -6.14 -20.38
C MET A 77 3.59 -7.37 -20.60
N LEU A 78 3.64 -8.01 -21.78
CA LEU A 78 2.75 -9.12 -22.12
C LEU A 78 2.95 -10.35 -21.21
N PRO A 79 4.18 -10.84 -20.97
CA PRO A 79 4.41 -11.93 -20.01
C PRO A 79 4.04 -11.55 -18.58
N PHE A 80 4.29 -10.28 -18.18
CA PHE A 80 3.90 -9.80 -16.86
C PHE A 80 2.37 -9.83 -16.67
N LEU A 81 1.62 -9.37 -17.68
CA LEU A 81 0.15 -9.44 -17.72
C LEU A 81 -0.37 -10.88 -17.67
N ALA A 82 0.28 -11.78 -18.40
CA ALA A 82 -0.08 -13.19 -18.46
C ALA A 82 0.35 -13.98 -17.20
N SER A 83 1.17 -13.39 -16.33
CA SER A 83 1.66 -14.08 -15.15
C SER A 83 0.52 -14.40 -14.17
N CYS A 84 0.50 -15.64 -13.68
CA CYS A 84 -0.49 -16.09 -12.71
C CYS A 84 -0.49 -15.22 -11.44
N SER A 85 0.67 -14.70 -11.04
CA SER A 85 0.80 -13.80 -9.89
C SER A 85 0.01 -12.52 -10.09
N GLN A 86 0.10 -11.88 -11.27
CA GLN A 86 -0.66 -10.67 -11.55
C GLN A 86 -2.16 -10.97 -11.51
N LEU A 87 -2.62 -12.01 -12.20
CA LEU A 87 -4.04 -12.39 -12.21
C LEU A 87 -4.57 -12.67 -10.80
N LEU A 88 -3.81 -13.38 -9.96
CA LEU A 88 -4.17 -13.65 -8.57
C LEU A 88 -4.27 -12.37 -7.73
N VAL A 89 -3.37 -11.41 -7.94
CA VAL A 89 -3.39 -10.13 -7.23
C VAL A 89 -4.65 -9.33 -7.55
N VAL A 90 -5.12 -9.38 -8.80
CA VAL A 90 -6.29 -8.61 -9.23
C VAL A 90 -7.63 -9.28 -8.89
N GLN A 91 -7.68 -10.62 -8.91
CA GLN A 91 -8.92 -11.38 -8.69
C GLN A 91 -9.40 -11.38 -7.24
N MET A 92 -8.53 -11.07 -6.28
CA MET A 92 -8.87 -11.04 -4.86
C MET A 92 -9.05 -9.59 -4.37
N ALA A 93 -10.07 -9.34 -3.55
CA ALA A 93 -10.27 -8.06 -2.86
C ALA A 93 -9.25 -7.89 -1.72
N ARG A 94 -7.98 -7.70 -2.08
CA ARG A 94 -6.82 -7.60 -1.18
C ARG A 94 -5.98 -6.35 -1.49
N SER A 95 -5.16 -5.96 -0.52
CA SER A 95 -4.31 -4.77 -0.57
C SER A 95 -3.14 -4.86 -1.56
N TYR A 96 -2.83 -6.03 -2.11
CA TYR A 96 -1.68 -6.25 -2.98
C TYR A 96 -1.71 -5.40 -4.26
N ALA A 97 -2.88 -5.22 -4.88
CA ALA A 97 -3.00 -4.43 -6.11
C ALA A 97 -2.72 -2.94 -5.85
N LEU A 98 -3.27 -2.39 -4.76
CA LEU A 98 -3.00 -1.02 -4.32
C LEU A 98 -1.51 -0.86 -3.96
N TYR A 99 -0.97 -1.81 -3.21
CA TYR A 99 0.45 -1.81 -2.83
C TYR A 99 1.36 -1.80 -4.07
N GLN A 100 1.09 -2.67 -5.04
CA GLN A 100 1.84 -2.75 -6.30
C GLN A 100 1.78 -1.43 -7.07
N PHE A 101 0.59 -0.82 -7.18
CA PHE A 101 0.43 0.48 -7.80
C PHE A 101 1.27 1.56 -7.11
N LEU A 102 1.24 1.64 -5.78
CA LEU A 102 1.99 2.63 -5.01
C LEU A 102 3.51 2.45 -5.17
N VAL A 103 4.01 1.21 -5.09
CA VAL A 103 5.44 0.91 -5.26
C VAL A 103 5.93 1.21 -6.67
N LEU A 104 5.17 0.82 -7.70
CA LEU A 104 5.51 1.12 -9.09
C LEU A 104 5.47 2.63 -9.38
N SER A 105 4.52 3.35 -8.78
CA SER A 105 4.44 4.81 -8.89
C SER A 105 5.65 5.48 -8.24
N SER A 106 6.10 4.98 -7.09
CA SER A 106 7.33 5.43 -6.44
C SER A 106 8.55 5.16 -7.31
N LEU A 107 8.68 3.94 -7.88
CA LEU A 107 9.76 3.60 -8.79
C LEU A 107 9.80 4.54 -10.00
N TYR A 108 8.65 4.76 -10.65
CA TYR A 108 8.52 5.66 -11.78
C TYR A 108 8.96 7.08 -11.42
N LEU A 109 8.45 7.66 -10.34
CA LEU A 109 8.81 9.03 -9.95
C LEU A 109 10.28 9.16 -9.57
N MET A 110 10.86 8.17 -8.89
CA MET A 110 12.28 8.18 -8.53
C MET A 110 13.21 8.14 -9.76
N THR A 111 12.86 7.33 -10.77
CA THR A 111 13.74 7.07 -11.93
C THR A 111 13.46 8.00 -13.12
N CYS A 112 12.20 8.38 -13.32
CA CYS A 112 11.73 9.10 -14.49
C CYS A 112 11.21 10.50 -14.16
N GLY A 113 10.87 10.78 -12.89
CA GLY A 113 10.35 12.07 -12.45
C GLY A 113 11.34 13.23 -12.64
N ASN A 114 10.80 14.43 -12.87
CA ASN A 114 11.60 15.65 -13.03
C ASN A 114 12.15 16.13 -11.68
N ARG A 115 13.43 15.82 -11.42
CA ARG A 115 14.12 16.12 -10.15
C ARG A 115 14.14 17.61 -9.77
N ASN A 116 13.99 18.53 -10.73
CA ASN A 116 14.10 19.97 -10.48
C ASN A 116 12.82 20.56 -9.88
N LYS A 117 11.73 19.78 -9.77
CA LYS A 117 10.46 20.23 -9.19
C LYS A 117 10.31 19.69 -7.76
N ILE A 118 9.60 20.44 -6.90
CA ILE A 118 9.25 19.97 -5.55
C ILE A 118 8.14 18.91 -5.56
N SER A 119 7.27 18.95 -6.58
CA SER A 119 6.15 18.01 -6.78
C SER A 119 6.52 16.52 -6.60
N PRO A 120 7.58 15.98 -7.23
CA PRO A 120 7.97 14.57 -7.04
C PRO A 120 8.43 14.25 -5.62
N HIS A 121 9.01 15.19 -4.87
CA HIS A 121 9.43 14.94 -3.49
C HIS A 121 8.20 14.72 -2.59
N ILE A 122 7.20 15.60 -2.71
CA ILE A 122 5.93 15.48 -1.99
C ILE A 122 5.20 14.21 -2.42
N ALA A 123 5.11 13.95 -3.72
CA ALA A 123 4.45 12.76 -4.25
C ALA A 123 5.11 11.47 -3.76
N LEU A 124 6.45 11.40 -3.73
CA LEU A 124 7.18 10.23 -3.21
C LEU A 124 6.98 10.03 -1.72
N PHE A 125 7.03 11.11 -0.93
CA PHE A 125 6.71 11.04 0.50
C PHE A 125 5.31 10.44 0.71
N LEU A 126 4.29 10.97 0.01
CA LEU A 126 2.92 10.50 0.12
C LEU A 126 2.77 9.05 -0.35
N LEU A 127 3.34 8.68 -1.49
CA LEU A 127 3.26 7.31 -2.01
C LEU A 127 3.94 6.30 -1.08
N ALA A 128 5.10 6.64 -0.52
CA ALA A 128 5.81 5.81 0.45
C ALA A 128 5.01 5.65 1.75
N SER A 129 4.42 6.72 2.27
CA SER A 129 3.53 6.67 3.43
C SER A 129 2.28 5.83 3.17
N LEU A 130 1.62 6.01 2.02
CA LEU A 130 0.46 5.20 1.67
C LEU A 130 0.85 3.73 1.48
N ALA A 131 2.02 3.43 0.89
CA ALA A 131 2.48 2.06 0.70
C ALA A 131 2.71 1.35 2.05
N THR A 132 3.36 2.02 3.00
CA THR A 132 3.58 1.51 4.35
C THR A 132 2.28 1.35 5.14
N LEU A 133 1.32 2.26 4.95
CA LEU A 133 -0.03 2.13 5.49
C LEU A 133 -0.90 1.11 4.73
N THR A 134 -0.42 0.53 3.63
CA THR A 134 -1.12 -0.51 2.86
C THR A 134 -0.63 -1.92 3.21
N HIS A 135 0.69 -2.10 3.31
CA HIS A 135 1.27 -3.43 3.53
C HIS A 135 2.67 -3.33 4.17
N SER A 136 2.95 -4.14 5.20
CA SER A 136 4.22 -4.10 5.94
C SER A 136 5.44 -4.48 5.09
N SER A 137 5.26 -5.33 4.07
CA SER A 137 6.34 -5.65 3.12
C SER A 137 6.86 -4.45 2.35
N SER A 138 6.14 -3.31 2.36
CA SER A 138 6.59 -2.10 1.69
C SER A 138 7.90 -1.57 2.27
N LEU A 139 8.19 -1.82 3.55
CA LEU A 139 9.44 -1.40 4.17
C LEU A 139 10.63 -2.03 3.44
N LEU A 140 10.54 -3.32 3.11
CA LEU A 140 11.57 -4.02 2.37
C LEU A 140 11.70 -3.46 0.95
N THR A 141 10.58 -3.34 0.21
CA THR A 141 10.63 -2.89 -1.18
C THR A 141 11.06 -1.43 -1.32
N LEU A 142 10.61 -0.55 -0.43
CA LEU A 142 11.03 0.86 -0.46
C LEU A 142 12.49 0.99 -0.03
N SER A 143 12.98 0.17 0.91
CA SER A 143 14.41 0.15 1.25
C SER A 143 15.26 -0.30 0.07
N THR A 144 14.83 -1.31 -0.68
CA THR A 144 15.52 -1.71 -1.92
C THR A 144 15.47 -0.60 -2.97
N LEU A 145 14.34 0.11 -3.09
CA LEU A 145 14.19 1.22 -4.03
C LEU A 145 15.13 2.38 -3.69
N VAL A 146 15.22 2.74 -2.41
CA VAL A 146 16.14 3.73 -1.86
C VAL A 146 17.59 3.31 -2.16
N ALA A 147 17.95 2.06 -1.87
CA ALA A 147 19.30 1.54 -2.15
C ALA A 147 19.63 1.61 -3.65
N THR A 148 18.71 1.19 -4.52
CA THR A 148 18.88 1.29 -5.99
C THR A 148 19.11 2.74 -6.43
N VAL A 149 18.37 3.71 -5.88
CA VAL A 149 18.56 5.12 -6.25
C VAL A 149 19.89 5.66 -5.75
N VAL A 150 20.29 5.32 -4.52
CA VAL A 150 21.59 5.74 -3.98
C VAL A 150 22.75 5.16 -4.79
N LEU A 151 22.67 3.89 -5.17
CA LEU A 151 23.76 3.18 -5.86
C LEU A 151 23.80 3.48 -7.37
N CYS A 152 22.64 3.52 -8.04
CA CYS A 152 22.58 3.62 -9.51
C CYS A 152 22.27 5.04 -10.01
N TYR A 153 21.69 5.91 -9.16
CA TYR A 153 21.30 7.27 -9.52
C TYR A 153 21.68 8.28 -8.42
N PRO A 154 22.96 8.37 -8.03
CA PRO A 154 23.39 9.18 -6.88
C PRO A 154 22.99 10.65 -6.99
N GLN A 155 22.88 11.19 -8.20
CA GLN A 155 22.39 12.54 -8.50
C GLN A 155 20.90 12.77 -8.18
N ARG A 156 20.18 11.76 -7.68
CA ARG A 156 18.76 11.79 -7.28
C ARG A 156 18.55 11.46 -5.80
N TRP A 157 19.60 11.52 -4.98
CA TRP A 157 19.55 11.12 -3.55
C TRP A 157 18.49 11.89 -2.74
N THR A 158 18.13 13.12 -3.10
CA THR A 158 17.08 13.89 -2.39
C THR A 158 15.70 13.23 -2.50
N LEU A 159 15.40 12.55 -3.61
CA LEU A 159 14.19 11.76 -3.80
C LEU A 159 14.19 10.51 -2.90
N ALA A 160 15.37 9.94 -2.64
CA ALA A 160 15.54 8.85 -1.69
C ALA A 160 15.23 9.29 -0.26
N VAL A 161 15.70 10.47 0.15
CA VAL A 161 15.37 11.06 1.46
C VAL A 161 13.85 11.26 1.62
N ALA A 162 13.17 11.81 0.61
CA ALA A 162 11.72 11.98 0.64
C ALA A 162 10.98 10.64 0.81
N THR A 163 11.46 9.59 0.13
CA THR A 163 10.91 8.23 0.23
C THR A 163 11.11 7.66 1.64
N THR A 164 12.30 7.82 2.23
CA THR A 164 12.60 7.37 3.61
C THR A 164 11.76 8.11 4.65
N ALA A 165 11.56 9.43 4.47
CA ALA A 165 10.68 10.21 5.33
C ALA A 165 9.24 9.66 5.34
N GLY A 166 8.80 9.06 4.23
CA GLY A 166 7.52 8.40 4.11
C GLY A 166 7.32 7.19 5.05
N PHE A 167 8.38 6.69 5.72
CA PHE A 167 8.27 5.60 6.69
C PHE A 167 7.75 6.06 8.06
N VAL A 168 7.88 7.36 8.36
CA VAL A 168 7.53 7.93 9.67
C VAL A 168 6.06 7.64 10.06
N PRO A 169 5.05 7.84 9.18
CA PRO A 169 3.67 7.55 9.53
C PRO A 169 3.42 6.09 9.93
N TYR A 170 4.13 5.14 9.33
CA TYR A 170 4.00 3.73 9.69
C TYR A 170 4.60 3.44 11.06
N MET A 171 5.74 4.04 11.40
CA MET A 171 6.33 3.87 12.74
C MET A 171 5.37 4.40 13.81
N SER A 172 4.84 5.61 13.63
CA SER A 172 3.83 6.21 14.52
C SER A 172 2.56 5.37 14.61
N PHE A 173 2.09 4.83 13.48
CA PHE A 173 0.94 3.93 13.46
C PHE A 173 1.23 2.66 14.27
N SER A 174 2.37 2.01 13.99
CA SER A 174 2.73 0.74 14.61
C SER A 174 2.97 0.83 16.12
N SER A 175 3.51 1.94 16.61
CA SER A 175 3.70 2.16 18.05
C SER A 175 2.37 2.41 18.73
N PHE A 176 1.55 3.33 18.20
CA PHE A 176 0.25 3.68 18.76
C PHE A 176 -0.65 2.45 18.97
N PHE A 177 -0.76 1.59 17.95
CA PHE A 177 -1.63 0.42 18.04
C PHE A 177 -1.06 -0.72 18.87
N ARG A 178 0.28 -0.83 18.97
CA ARG A 178 0.91 -1.78 19.89
C ARG A 178 0.58 -1.45 21.34
N ASP A 179 0.55 -0.17 21.69
CA ASP A 179 0.24 0.26 23.05
C ASP A 179 -1.24 0.04 23.40
N GLN A 180 -2.14 0.28 22.43
CA GLN A 180 -3.57 -0.05 22.57
C GLN A 180 -3.82 -1.54 22.79
N ALA A 181 -3.12 -2.41 22.03
CA ALA A 181 -3.25 -3.85 22.18
C ALA A 181 -2.86 -4.33 23.59
N LYS A 182 -1.74 -3.84 24.13
CA LYS A 182 -1.31 -4.15 25.50
C LYS A 182 -2.32 -3.69 26.55
N PHE A 183 -2.92 -2.51 26.37
CA PHE A 183 -3.94 -2.01 27.30
C PHE A 183 -5.19 -2.90 27.33
N SER A 184 -5.60 -3.41 26.16
CA SER A 184 -6.74 -4.34 26.07
C SER A 184 -6.49 -5.69 26.74
N GLU A 185 -5.26 -6.21 26.69
CA GLU A 185 -4.89 -7.46 27.38
C GLU A 185 -4.89 -7.27 28.90
N HIS A 186 -4.39 -6.14 29.41
CA HIS A 186 -4.40 -5.85 30.84
C HIS A 186 -5.81 -5.69 31.41
N THR A 187 -6.71 -5.05 30.66
CA THR A 187 -8.11 -4.89 31.09
C THR A 187 -8.90 -6.20 31.04
N ALA A 188 -8.58 -7.10 30.12
CA ALA A 188 -9.21 -8.43 30.04
C ALA A 188 -8.79 -9.38 31.19
N LEU A 189 -7.63 -9.16 31.80
CA LEU A 189 -7.10 -9.96 32.90
C LEU A 189 -7.52 -9.45 34.29
N ALA A 190 -8.15 -8.28 34.38
CA ALA A 190 -8.66 -7.78 35.64
C ALA A 190 -9.84 -8.67 36.10
N PRO A 191 -9.84 -9.19 37.34
CA PRO A 191 -10.98 -9.95 37.85
C PRO A 191 -12.24 -9.08 37.78
N PRO A 192 -13.41 -9.66 37.45
CA PRO A 192 -14.65 -8.90 37.45
C PRO A 192 -14.80 -8.29 38.85
N LEU A 193 -15.01 -6.97 38.91
CA LEU A 193 -15.35 -6.29 40.16
C LEU A 193 -16.63 -6.95 40.69
N GLU A 194 -16.46 -7.80 41.70
CA GLU A 194 -17.59 -8.33 42.46
C GLU A 194 -18.34 -7.13 43.00
N THR A 195 -19.58 -6.99 42.55
CA THR A 195 -20.47 -5.90 42.96
C THR A 195 -20.81 -6.14 44.43
N ILE A 196 -20.25 -5.30 45.31
CA ILE A 196 -20.61 -5.19 46.73
C ILE A 196 -21.87 -4.35 46.83
#